data_AF-A0A370N956-F1
#
_entry.id   AF-A0A370N956-F1
#
_cell.length_a   1.000
_cell.length_b   1.000
_cell.length_c   1.000
_cell.angle_alpha   90.00
_cell.angle_beta   90.00
_cell.angle_gamma   90.00
#
_symmetry.space_group_name_H-M   'P 1'
#
loop_
_entity.id
_entity.type
_entity.pdbx_description
1 polymer ?
#
loop_
_entity_poly.entity_id
_entity_poly.type
_entity_poly.pdbx_seq_one_letter_code
_entity_poly.pdbx_strand_id
1 'polypeptide(L)'
;MAYKNAAAGQGRAGWIRYLAAAVYGADRRHWFILWREGAGDTTIINGIKRGAFRLHPMGPRGLSEGCITVVNSDQFNVLADYLHKHGATLPIPGTTLKAYGYVDVQ
;
A
#
# COMPACT_ATOMS: atom_id res chain seq x y z
N MET A 1 -5.83 2.12 -6.95
CA MET A 1 -4.77 2.20 -5.91
C MET A 1 -4.67 3.63 -5.38
N ALA A 2 -4.74 3.88 -4.08
CA ALA A 2 -4.56 5.22 -3.47
C ALA A 2 -3.43 5.21 -2.44
N TYR A 3 -2.81 6.35 -2.12
CA TYR A 3 -1.67 6.40 -1.18
C TYR A 3 -2.09 7.04 0.15
N LYS A 4 -1.52 6.56 1.28
CA LYS A 4 -1.71 7.18 2.59
C LYS A 4 -0.38 7.28 3.32
N ASN A 5 0.06 8.50 3.58
CA ASN A 5 1.28 8.77 4.35
C ASN A 5 1.21 8.11 5.74
N ALA A 6 2.24 7.34 6.11
CA ALA A 6 2.52 7.01 7.50
C ALA A 6 3.60 7.97 8.04
N ALA A 7 3.37 8.58 9.21
CA ALA A 7 4.37 9.45 9.83
C ALA A 7 5.54 8.62 10.38
N ALA A 8 6.78 8.98 10.05
CA ALA A 8 7.96 8.44 10.73
C ALA A 8 8.17 9.19 12.06
N GLY A 9 8.42 8.45 13.14
CA GLY A 9 8.70 9.05 14.46
C GLY A 9 10.02 9.83 14.46
N GLN A 10 10.03 11.01 15.09
CA GLN A 10 11.21 11.88 15.15
C GLN A 10 12.29 11.29 16.09
N GLY A 11 13.56 11.24 15.65
CA GLY A 11 14.71 10.82 16.46
C GLY A 11 15.46 9.56 15.98
N ARG A 12 16.62 9.25 16.60
CA ARG A 12 17.52 8.14 16.21
C ARG A 12 16.86 6.76 16.21
N ALA A 13 16.00 6.48 17.19
CA ALA A 13 15.25 5.23 17.24
C ALA A 13 14.24 5.12 16.09
N GLY A 14 13.62 6.24 15.68
CA GLY A 14 12.74 6.32 14.51
C GLY A 14 13.49 6.02 13.22
N TRP A 15 14.71 6.57 13.07
CA TRP A 15 15.59 6.32 11.92
C TRP A 15 16.06 4.87 11.80
N ILE A 16 16.45 4.23 12.91
CA ILE A 16 16.83 2.80 12.90
C ILE A 16 15.63 1.93 12.50
N ARG A 17 14.45 2.23 13.07
CA ARG A 17 13.21 1.53 12.72
C ARG A 17 12.83 1.74 11.26
N TYR A 18 13.05 2.93 10.73
CA TYR A 18 12.84 3.23 9.32
C TYR A 18 13.77 2.39 8.42
N LEU A 19 15.08 2.40 8.67
CA LEU A 19 16.02 1.63 7.86
C LEU A 19 15.72 0.13 7.90
N ALA A 20 15.44 -0.42 9.09
CA ALA A 20 15.01 -1.81 9.21
C ALA A 20 13.71 -2.05 8.43
N ALA A 21 12.73 -1.16 8.53
CA ALA A 21 11.48 -1.28 7.79
C ALA A 21 11.70 -1.18 6.26
N ALA A 22 12.60 -0.33 5.78
CA ALA A 22 12.95 -0.20 4.37
C ALA A 22 13.62 -1.50 3.85
N VAL A 23 14.57 -2.04 4.60
CA VAL A 23 15.29 -3.28 4.25
C VAL A 23 14.34 -4.49 4.24
N TYR A 24 13.44 -4.58 5.21
CA TYR A 24 12.50 -5.71 5.32
C TYR A 24 11.18 -5.48 4.57
N GLY A 25 11.04 -4.45 3.75
CA GLY A 25 9.78 -4.16 3.04
C GLY A 25 8.60 -3.83 3.97
N ALA A 26 8.87 -3.54 5.25
CA ALA A 26 7.88 -3.17 6.26
C ALA A 26 7.63 -1.65 6.34
N ASP A 27 8.33 -0.83 5.53
CA ASP A 27 8.06 0.60 5.45
C ASP A 27 6.76 0.86 4.70
N ARG A 28 5.69 1.02 5.48
CA ARG A 28 4.32 1.19 4.98
C ARG A 28 4.08 2.53 4.30
N ARG A 29 5.03 3.47 4.36
CA ARG A 29 4.87 4.78 3.73
C ARG A 29 4.65 4.64 2.25
N HIS A 30 5.39 3.77 1.59
CA HIS A 30 5.32 3.59 0.13
C HIS A 30 4.22 2.62 -0.32
N TRP A 31 3.44 2.07 0.61
CA TRP A 31 2.39 1.10 0.27
C TRP A 31 1.15 1.79 -0.29
N PHE A 32 0.50 1.14 -1.25
CA PHE A 32 -0.71 1.66 -1.86
C PHE A 32 -1.94 0.93 -1.31
N ILE A 33 -2.97 1.68 -0.96
CA ILE A 33 -4.32 1.20 -0.66
C ILE A 33 -4.94 0.60 -1.92
N LEU A 34 -5.44 -0.62 -1.79
CA LEU A 34 -6.40 -1.16 -2.74
C LEU A 34 -7.79 -0.69 -2.32
N TRP A 35 -8.42 0.09 -3.20
CA TRP A 35 -9.71 0.71 -2.98
C TRP A 35 -10.73 0.08 -3.93
N ARG A 36 -11.89 -0.28 -3.40
CA ARG A 36 -13.04 -0.79 -4.18
C ARG A 36 -14.13 0.26 -4.22
N GLU A 37 -14.71 0.49 -5.40
CA GLU A 37 -15.87 1.35 -5.55
C GLU A 37 -17.08 0.81 -4.74
N GLY A 38 -17.80 1.70 -4.06
CA GLY A 38 -18.95 1.36 -3.21
C GLY A 38 -18.62 0.73 -1.84
N ALA A 39 -17.48 0.05 -1.68
CA ALA A 39 -17.08 -0.60 -0.43
C ALA A 39 -15.91 0.08 0.29
N GLY A 40 -15.13 0.89 -0.43
CA GLY A 40 -13.98 1.59 0.10
C GLY A 40 -12.77 0.69 0.33
N ASP A 41 -12.11 0.85 1.47
CA ASP A 41 -10.96 0.06 1.89
C ASP A 41 -11.34 -1.13 2.80
N THR A 42 -12.64 -1.40 2.95
CA THR A 42 -13.18 -2.53 3.72
C THR A 42 -14.15 -3.37 2.89
N THR A 43 -14.35 -4.61 3.30
CA THR A 43 -15.29 -5.55 2.69
C THR A 43 -15.77 -6.53 3.75
N ILE A 44 -16.91 -7.17 3.52
CA ILE A 44 -17.39 -8.26 4.35
C ILE A 44 -17.21 -9.56 3.56
N ILE A 45 -16.41 -10.48 4.11
CA ILE A 45 -16.20 -11.82 3.56
C ILE A 45 -16.68 -12.81 4.61
N ASN A 46 -17.68 -13.62 4.27
CA ASN A 46 -18.28 -14.62 5.17
C ASN A 46 -18.73 -14.03 6.52
N GLY A 47 -19.34 -12.84 6.50
CA GLY A 47 -19.80 -12.14 7.70
C GLY A 47 -18.70 -11.43 8.52
N ILE A 48 -17.43 -11.57 8.13
CA ILE A 48 -16.30 -10.94 8.81
C ILE A 48 -15.89 -9.67 8.05
N LYS A 49 -15.85 -8.53 8.75
CA LYS A 49 -15.31 -7.29 8.20
C LYS A 49 -13.80 -7.41 8.04
N ARG A 50 -13.33 -7.37 6.80
CA ARG A 50 -11.91 -7.31 6.41
C ARG A 50 -11.65 -5.99 5.71
N GLY A 51 -10.39 -5.62 5.55
CA GLY A 51 -10.03 -4.38 4.90
C GLY A 51 -8.55 -4.10 5.00
N ALA A 52 -8.19 -2.83 4.83
CA ALA A 52 -6.81 -2.39 4.82
C ALA A 52 -5.94 -3.15 3.80
N PHE A 53 -6.53 -3.60 2.69
CA PHE A 53 -5.79 -4.28 1.62
C PHE A 53 -4.79 -3.32 0.96
N ARG A 54 -3.58 -3.82 0.70
CA ARG A 54 -2.49 -3.03 0.16
C ARG A 54 -1.85 -3.70 -1.05
N LEU A 55 -1.25 -2.88 -1.90
CA LEU A 55 -0.12 -3.28 -2.73
C LEU A 55 1.16 -2.97 -1.93
N HIS A 56 1.96 -4.00 -1.66
CA HIS A 56 3.18 -3.88 -0.85
C HIS A 56 4.24 -4.91 -1.27
N PRO A 57 5.53 -4.71 -0.92
CA PRO A 57 6.55 -5.72 -1.14
C PRO A 57 6.38 -6.86 -0.14
N MET A 58 6.95 -8.03 -0.44
CA MET A 58 6.96 -9.14 0.50
C MET A 58 7.65 -8.73 1.81
N GLY A 59 6.88 -8.73 2.91
CA GLY A 59 7.43 -8.53 4.24
C GLY A 59 8.13 -9.78 4.77
N PRO A 60 8.84 -9.69 5.90
CA PRO A 60 9.70 -10.76 6.40
C PRO A 60 8.93 -12.02 6.84
N ARG A 61 7.61 -11.93 6.98
CA ARG A 61 6.73 -13.08 7.29
C ARG A 61 6.08 -13.72 6.07
N GLY A 62 6.22 -13.13 4.87
CA GLY A 62 5.65 -13.68 3.63
C GLY A 62 4.11 -13.74 3.58
N LEU A 63 3.40 -13.07 4.50
CA LEU A 63 1.95 -13.11 4.58
C LEU A 63 1.31 -12.04 3.68
N SER A 64 0.37 -12.46 2.81
CA SER A 64 -0.40 -11.54 1.97
C SER A 64 -1.75 -11.15 2.59
N GLU A 65 -2.41 -12.04 3.34
CA GLU A 65 -3.72 -11.79 3.99
C GLU A 65 -4.81 -11.14 3.09
N GLY A 66 -4.70 -11.26 1.76
CA GLY A 66 -5.60 -10.61 0.79
C GLY A 66 -5.07 -9.30 0.18
N CYS A 67 -3.86 -8.89 0.55
CA CYS A 67 -3.08 -7.88 -0.15
C CYS A 67 -2.49 -8.45 -1.44
N ILE A 68 -2.11 -7.55 -2.36
CA ILE A 68 -1.28 -7.89 -3.52
C ILE A 68 0.16 -7.67 -3.13
N THR A 69 0.97 -8.72 -3.21
CA THR A 69 2.36 -8.69 -2.77
C THR A 69 3.29 -8.78 -3.98
N VAL A 70 4.18 -7.79 -4.13
CA VAL A 70 5.30 -7.87 -5.06
C VAL A 70 6.44 -8.60 -4.36
N VAL A 71 6.80 -9.77 -4.86
CA VAL A 71 7.75 -10.68 -4.17
C VAL A 71 9.12 -10.04 -3.99
N ASN A 72 9.62 -9.38 -5.03
CA ASN A 72 10.90 -8.70 -5.00
C ASN A 72 10.72 -7.25 -4.52
N SER A 73 11.35 -6.91 -3.40
CA SER A 73 11.27 -5.56 -2.82
C SER A 73 11.86 -4.47 -3.72
N ASP A 74 12.91 -4.76 -4.50
CA ASP A 74 13.50 -3.78 -5.42
C ASP A 74 12.54 -3.49 -6.58
N GLN A 75 11.86 -4.51 -7.10
CA GLN A 75 10.83 -4.31 -8.12
C GLN A 75 9.65 -3.50 -7.58
N PHE A 76 9.26 -3.72 -6.33
CA PHE A 76 8.27 -2.89 -5.67
C PHE A 76 8.73 -1.43 -5.58
N ASN A 77 9.99 -1.18 -5.21
CA ASN A 77 10.52 0.17 -5.11
C ASN A 77 10.51 0.87 -6.48
N VAL A 78 10.92 0.19 -7.55
CA VAL A 78 10.83 0.72 -8.92
C VAL A 78 9.39 1.09 -9.29
N LEU A 79 8.42 0.23 -8.98
CA LEU A 79 7.00 0.50 -9.21
C LEU A 79 6.50 1.68 -8.37
N ALA A 80 6.83 1.70 -7.07
CA ALA A 80 6.41 2.75 -6.16
C ALA A 80 6.94 4.13 -6.59
N ASP A 81 8.22 4.20 -6.95
CA ASP A 81 8.85 5.43 -7.45
C ASP A 81 8.22 5.91 -8.74
N TYR A 82 7.93 5.00 -9.67
CA TYR A 82 7.21 5.32 -10.90
C TYR A 82 5.83 5.93 -10.59
N LEU A 83 5.02 5.27 -9.76
CA LEU A 83 3.69 5.75 -9.41
C LEU A 83 3.75 7.11 -8.69
N HIS A 84 4.65 7.28 -7.72
CA HIS A 84 4.80 8.54 -7.00
C HIS A 84 5.23 9.69 -7.92
N LYS A 85 6.16 9.45 -8.84
CA LYS A 85 6.64 10.46 -9.79
C LYS A 85 5.53 10.94 -10.72
N HIS A 86 4.64 10.06 -11.13
CA HIS A 86 3.52 10.41 -12.02
C HIS A 86 2.31 10.99 -11.26
N GLY A 87 2.17 10.68 -9.97
CA GLY A 87 1.09 11.17 -9.12
C GLY A 87 -0.25 10.48 -9.39
N ALA A 88 -1.15 10.56 -8.41
CA ALA A 88 -2.50 10.02 -8.54
C ALA A 88 -3.41 11.01 -9.30
N THR A 89 -3.96 10.57 -10.43
CA THR A 89 -4.75 11.44 -11.33
C THR A 89 -6.20 11.00 -11.49
N LEU A 90 -6.51 9.73 -11.24
CA LEU A 90 -7.83 9.17 -11.46
C LEU A 90 -8.76 9.50 -10.29
N PRO A 91 -9.84 10.27 -10.46
CA PRO A 91 -10.76 10.57 -9.35
C PRO A 91 -11.45 9.30 -8.86
N ILE A 92 -11.61 9.17 -7.54
CA ILE A 92 -12.41 8.10 -6.94
C ILE A 92 -13.81 8.66 -6.63
N PRO A 93 -14.88 8.16 -7.29
CA PRO A 93 -16.24 8.64 -7.08
C PRO A 93 -16.65 8.64 -5.61
N GLY A 94 -17.33 9.71 -5.18
CA GLY A 94 -17.81 9.85 -3.80
C GLY A 94 -16.72 10.16 -2.76
N THR A 95 -15.49 10.48 -3.17
CA THR A 95 -14.39 10.86 -2.27
C THR A 95 -13.60 12.05 -2.81
N THR A 96 -12.76 12.64 -1.96
CA THR A 96 -11.75 13.64 -2.39
C THR A 96 -10.43 13.00 -2.85
N LEU A 97 -10.35 11.67 -2.86
CA LEU A 97 -9.14 10.93 -3.17
C LEU A 97 -8.96 10.74 -4.68
N LYS A 98 -7.69 10.60 -5.08
CA LYS A 98 -7.31 10.16 -6.42
C LYS A 98 -6.56 8.84 -6.35
N ALA A 99 -6.70 8.04 -7.39
CA ALA A 99 -6.01 6.79 -7.59
C ALA A 99 -4.88 6.93 -8.63
N TYR A 100 -3.85 6.10 -8.47
CA TYR A 100 -2.75 5.95 -9.42
C TYR A 100 -3.11 5.05 -10.61
N GLY A 101 -4.13 4.22 -10.47
CA GLY A 101 -4.49 3.21 -11.46
C GLY A 101 -5.50 2.20 -10.94
N TYR A 102 -5.95 1.34 -11.85
CA TYR A 102 -6.74 0.16 -11.59
C TYR A 102 -5.84 -1.07 -11.46
N VAL A 103 -6.30 -2.06 -10.71
CA VAL A 103 -5.74 -3.40 -10.74
C VAL A 103 -6.79 -4.29 -11.35
N ASP A 104 -6.43 -4.97 -12.42
CA ASP A 104 -7.20 -6.08 -12.92
C ASP A 104 -6.60 -7.38 -12.38
N VAL A 105 -7.44 -8.24 -11.81
CA VAL A 105 -7.05 -9.55 -11.28
C VAL A 105 -7.89 -10.56 -12.03
N GLN A 106 -7.23 -11.34 -12.90
CA GLN A 106 -7.84 -12.40 -13.68
C GLN A 106 -7.95 -13.70 -12.86
#